data_AF-A0A4Q5YVT2-F1
#
_entry.id   AF-A0A4Q5YVT2-F1
#
_cell.length_a   1.000
_cell.length_b   1.000
_cell.length_c   1.000
_cell.angle_alpha   90.00
_cell.angle_beta   90.00
_cell.angle_gamma   90.00
#
_symmetry.space_group_name_H-M   'P 1'
#
loop_
_entity.id
_entity.type
_entity.pdbx_description
1 polymer ?
#
loop_
_entity_poly.entity_id
_entity_poly.type
_entity_poly.pdbx_seq_one_letter_code
_entity_poly.pdbx_strand_id
1 'polypeptide(L)' 'FREPGGVLFEIATDNPGFTRDEPLEQLGTSLRLPKQYEGSRAKIEKMLPQL' A
#
# COMPACT_ATOMS: atom_id res chain seq x y z
N PHE A 1 -6.55 -16.79 1.75
CA PHE A 1 -7.54 -17.79 2.19
C PHE A 1 -7.18 -18.28 3.59
N ARG A 2 -8.15 -18.76 4.37
CA ARG A 2 -7.86 -19.37 5.68
C ARG A 2 -7.78 -20.87 5.53
N GLU A 3 -6.72 -21.48 6.04
CA GLU A 3 -6.62 -22.95 6.11
C GLU A 3 -7.36 -23.50 7.35
N PRO A 4 -7.63 -24.81 7.45
CA PRO A 4 -8.42 -25.40 8.54
C PRO A 4 -8.00 -25.07 9.98
N GLY A 5 -6.71 -24.88 10.25
CA GLY A 5 -6.15 -24.41 11.53
C GLY A 5 -6.36 -22.92 11.80
N GLY A 6 -6.99 -22.19 10.88
CA GLY A 6 -7.38 -20.78 11.00
C GLY A 6 -6.34 -19.78 10.52
N VAL A 7 -5.14 -20.22 10.10
CA VAL A 7 -4.08 -19.34 9.59
C VAL A 7 -4.53 -18.70 8.28
N LEU A 8 -4.35 -17.38 8.17
CA LEU A 8 -4.65 -16.63 6.95
C LEU A 8 -3.42 -16.61 6.03
N PHE A 9 -3.56 -17.23 4.86
CA PHE A 9 -2.59 -17.19 3.77
C PHE A 9 -2.97 -16.17 2.71
N GLU A 10 -1.96 -15.60 2.07
CA GLU A 10 -2.10 -14.77 0.87
C GLU A 10 -1.31 -15.41 -0.27
N ILE A 11 -1.84 -15.32 -1.48
CA ILE A 11 -1.11 -15.65 -2.71
C ILE A 11 -1.06 -14.36 -3.51
N ALA A 12 0.12 -13.77 -3.62
CA ALA A 12 0.37 -12.54 -4.35
C ALA A 12 1.24 -12.84 -5.58
N THR A 13 1.02 -12.10 -6.67
CA THR A 13 1.88 -12.16 -7.86
C THR A 13 3.17 -11.38 -7.62
N ASP A 14 4.30 -11.87 -8.12
CA ASP A 14 5.61 -11.21 -7.96
C ASP A 14 5.65 -9.81 -8.60
N ASN A 15 5.10 -9.70 -9.81
CA ASN A 15 5.05 -8.46 -10.58
C ASN A 15 3.68 -7.77 -10.43
N PRO A 16 3.61 -6.43 -10.59
CA PRO A 16 4.62 -5.50 -11.13
C PRO A 16 5.61 -4.87 -10.12
N GLY A 17 5.51 -5.16 -8.83
CA GLY A 17 6.40 -4.59 -7.81
C GLY A 17 6.17 -3.10 -7.51
N PHE A 18 6.99 -2.54 -6.61
CA PHE A 18 6.84 -1.18 -6.09
C PHE A 18 7.40 -0.10 -7.03
N THR A 19 8.35 -0.44 -7.89
CA THR A 19 8.95 0.53 -8.83
C THR A 19 8.04 0.86 -10.01
N ARG A 20 6.81 0.32 -10.02
CA ARG A 20 5.81 0.59 -11.04
C ARG A 20 5.43 2.07 -11.08
N ASP A 21 5.33 2.71 -9.92
CA ASP A 21 4.83 4.09 -9.79
C ASP A 21 5.74 5.04 -9.01
N GLU A 22 6.91 4.56 -8.60
CA GLU A 22 7.97 5.33 -7.93
C GLU A 22 9.35 4.87 -8.40
N PRO A 23 10.32 5.77 -8.59
CA PRO A 23 11.71 5.38 -8.83
C PRO A 23 12.30 4.75 -7.55
N LEU A 24 13.26 3.84 -7.73
CA LEU A 24 13.86 3.06 -6.64
C LEU A 24 14.42 3.96 -5.52
N GLU A 25 15.05 5.07 -5.91
CA GLU A 25 15.72 6.01 -5.01
C GLU A 25 14.75 6.80 -4.12
N GLN A 26 13.45 6.78 -4.42
CA GLN A 26 12.42 7.55 -3.71
C GLN A 26 11.39 6.68 -2.99
N LEU A 27 11.52 5.35 -3.04
CA LEU A 27 10.56 4.44 -2.42
C LEU A 27 10.36 4.75 -0.93
N GLY A 28 9.10 4.87 -0.52
CA GLY A 28 8.72 5.06 0.88
C GLY A 28 9.00 6.46 1.43
N THR A 29 9.42 7.41 0.59
CA THR A 29 9.67 8.80 1.02
C THR A 29 8.39 9.64 1.10
N SER A 30 7.29 9.19 0.49
CA SER A 30 6.02 9.91 0.46
C SER A 30 4.83 8.98 0.58
N LEU A 31 3.69 9.49 1.07
CA LEU A 31 2.45 8.74 1.15
C LEU A 31 1.83 8.55 -0.24
N ARG A 32 1.84 7.31 -0.73
CA ARG A 32 1.12 6.89 -1.92
C ARG A 32 -0.28 6.41 -1.59
N LEU A 33 -1.25 6.81 -2.41
CA LEU A 33 -2.62 6.34 -2.32
C LEU A 33 -3.03 5.64 -3.61
N PRO A 34 -3.81 4.56 -3.55
CA PRO A 34 -4.51 4.04 -4.71
C PRO A 34 -5.38 5.13 -5.36
N LYS A 35 -5.48 5.14 -6.70
CA LYS A 35 -6.18 6.19 -7.47
C LYS A 35 -7.58 6.53 -6.94
N GLN A 36 -8.34 5.52 -6.51
CA GLN A 36 -9.69 5.70 -5.97
C GLN A 36 -9.76 6.51 -4.67
N TYR A 37 -8.64 6.66 -3.95
CA TYR A 37 -8.55 7.36 -2.68
C TYR A 37 -7.84 8.72 -2.76
N GLU A 38 -7.27 9.07 -3.91
CA GLU A 38 -6.60 10.36 -4.09
C GLU A 38 -7.53 11.56 -3.84
N GLY A 39 -8.82 11.46 -4.20
CA GLY A 39 -9.82 12.49 -3.89
C GLY A 39 -10.05 12.72 -2.38
N SER A 40 -9.64 11.78 -1.53
CA SER A 40 -9.73 11.86 -0.07
C SER A 40 -8.38 12.08 0.61
N ARG A 41 -7.30 12.37 -0.13
CA ARG A 41 -5.93 12.50 0.39
C ARG A 41 -5.83 13.38 1.63
N ALA A 42 -6.35 14.60 1.54
CA ALA A 42 -6.29 15.57 2.65
C ALA A 42 -6.99 15.08 3.93
N LYS A 43 -8.02 14.23 3.80
CA LYS A 43 -8.70 13.61 4.96
C LYS A 43 -7.84 12.49 5.53
N ILE A 44 -7.27 11.65 4.68
CA ILE A 44 -6.42 10.51 5.08
C ILE A 44 -5.17 11.02 5.79
N GLU A 45 -4.46 11.98 5.21
CA GLU A 45 -3.24 12.56 5.79
C GLU A 45 -3.47 13.15 7.18
N LYS A 46 -4.63 13.78 7.42
CA LYS A 46 -5.00 14.32 8.74
C LYS A 46 -5.25 13.26 9.81
N MET A 47 -5.59 12.03 9.42
CA MET A 47 -5.89 10.95 10.36
C MET A 47 -4.66 10.10 10.70
N LEU A 48 -3.60 10.21 9.91
CA LEU A 48 -2.39 9.44 10.13
C LEU A 48 -1.57 10.07 11.27
N PRO A 49 -1.03 9.24 12.19
CA PRO A 49 -0.07 9.72 13.17
C PRO A 49 1.23 10.17 12.47
N GLN A 50 1.99 11.03 13.12
CA GLN A 50 3.37 11.30 12.71
C GLN A 50 4.25 10.07 12.98
N LEU A 51 5.18 9.81 12.07
CA LEU A 51 6.15 8.70 12.12
C LEU A 51 7.37 9.07 12.95
#